data_AF-A0AAU6H8N3-F1
#
_entry.id   AF-A0AAU6H8N3-F1
#
_cell.length_a   1.000
_cell.length_b   1.000
_cell.length_c   1.000
_cell.angle_alpha   90.00
_cell.angle_beta   90.00
_cell.angle_gamma   90.00
#
_symmetry.space_group_name_H-M   'P 1'
#
loop_
_entity.id
_entity.type
_entity.pdbx_description
1 polymer ?
#
loop_
_entity_poly.entity_id
_entity_poly.type
_entity_poly.pdbx_seq_one_letter_code
_entity_poly.pdbx_strand_id
1 'polypeptide(L)'
;MSTTTTGEPPRPSRWRRSAQRTDGQGSRRRGVSRGRRDGTRPVPVGPAVLDIRAERRFLDDAEHRGAAAARSGALDALVLQSDDRIPFFAELASLRDRVIRRFGEEAHHAEEQARYDDAHALAETARLRAEVELIDREVARTDEQIATTTRQLDLLAMRSTAWNRFRDSLRERVERRALEGREGQAPQGRGPAEGTDGEDGETSGARGAPDAGDQQWVNVGQPSPTPAAPAPRRTGASTGTGLARAWEGLHKRPAVPDWMRWSLLGLILAVELPIYWVAYQPFHGVGNVNVDLQTGVLAVGTAVVMVMLPHLAGLVLRRGPETGSFRAVWFPALSLLGVWVFLTGVLGVVRAKYVMQTEEPAPASDGFRPADTDTAAGSLIERLDLEPWTVTWLFVALLVLSGGIGFLLALCKEHPHLDAYRTAIERRGELVRRRELSLVEAERRRVTADTADARREERRAAAEDRVRAAREFHEAAAHRYLDGFLMTAKEPAVTEAAMRLSQKWPLLPMTRSEVSA
;
A
#
# COMPACT_ATOMS: atom_id res chain seq x y z
N MET A 1 -25.55 -52.09 18.48
CA MET A 1 -24.19 -51.57 18.72
C MET A 1 -24.23 -50.06 18.58
N SER A 2 -23.96 -49.37 19.69
CA SER A 2 -23.86 -47.91 19.80
C SER A 2 -22.52 -47.42 19.25
N THR A 3 -22.49 -46.22 18.67
CA THR A 3 -21.48 -45.19 18.96
C THR A 3 -21.90 -43.85 18.35
N THR A 4 -22.21 -42.91 19.23
CA THR A 4 -22.11 -41.46 19.06
C THR A 4 -20.65 -41.03 19.01
N THR A 5 -20.31 -39.98 18.23
CA THR A 5 -19.43 -38.84 18.61
C THR A 5 -19.33 -37.86 17.43
N THR A 6 -19.89 -36.63 17.51
CA THR A 6 -19.30 -35.34 17.95
C THR A 6 -18.07 -34.84 17.18
N GLY A 7 -18.20 -33.67 16.55
CA GLY A 7 -17.10 -32.92 15.95
C GLY A 7 -17.54 -31.66 15.20
N GLU A 8 -18.19 -30.72 15.90
CA GLU A 8 -18.51 -29.37 15.41
C GLU A 8 -17.23 -28.50 15.38
N PRO A 9 -16.88 -27.83 14.26
CA PRO A 9 -15.67 -27.02 14.20
C PRO A 9 -15.85 -25.63 14.89
N PRO A 10 -14.80 -25.11 15.54
CA PRO A 10 -14.87 -23.92 16.37
C PRO A 10 -15.04 -22.63 15.56
N ARG A 11 -15.96 -21.77 16.02
CA ARG A 11 -16.14 -20.39 15.53
C ARG A 11 -15.00 -19.49 16.03
N PRO A 12 -14.43 -18.60 15.18
CA PRO A 12 -13.39 -17.68 15.61
C PRO A 12 -13.94 -16.57 16.52
N SER A 13 -13.32 -16.40 17.68
CA SER A 13 -13.60 -15.36 18.65
C SER A 13 -13.12 -14.00 18.13
N ARG A 14 -14.07 -13.07 17.92
CA ARG A 14 -13.75 -11.67 17.62
C ARG A 14 -13.18 -10.99 18.86
N TRP A 15 -11.90 -10.70 18.83
CA TRP A 15 -11.25 -9.71 19.68
C TRP A 15 -11.92 -8.34 19.50
N ARG A 16 -12.71 -7.92 20.48
CA ARG A 16 -13.16 -6.53 20.64
C ARG A 16 -11.97 -5.70 21.09
N ARG A 17 -11.39 -4.92 20.17
CA ARG A 17 -10.57 -3.76 20.55
C ARG A 17 -11.50 -2.70 21.14
N SER A 18 -11.25 -2.39 22.40
CA SER A 18 -11.72 -1.23 23.13
C SER A 18 -11.31 0.05 22.39
N ALA A 19 -12.29 0.73 21.78
CA ALA A 19 -12.11 2.09 21.32
C ALA A 19 -11.99 3.00 22.55
N GLN A 20 -10.83 3.65 22.65
CA GLN A 20 -10.51 4.70 23.60
C GLN A 20 -11.55 5.82 23.50
N ARG A 21 -12.28 6.05 24.59
CA ARG A 21 -12.96 7.31 24.86
C ARG A 21 -11.89 8.36 25.13
N THR A 22 -11.77 9.32 24.24
CA THR A 22 -11.09 10.59 24.53
C THR A 22 -12.10 11.52 25.18
N ASP A 23 -11.86 11.78 26.46
CA ASP A 23 -12.34 12.96 27.17
C ASP A 23 -11.72 14.22 26.55
N GLY A 24 -12.50 15.31 26.51
CA GLY A 24 -12.09 16.63 26.03
C GLY A 24 -13.31 17.56 25.92
N GLN A 25 -13.91 17.95 27.04
CA GLN A 25 -13.73 19.26 27.67
C GLN A 25 -13.89 20.47 26.72
N GLY A 26 -14.92 21.28 26.99
CA GLY A 26 -14.83 22.73 26.82
C GLY A 26 -15.97 23.42 26.08
N SER A 27 -17.09 23.70 26.77
CA SER A 27 -17.76 25.01 26.63
C SER A 27 -18.74 25.23 27.77
N ARG A 28 -18.26 25.91 28.80
CA ARG A 28 -19.08 26.60 29.79
C ARG A 28 -19.63 27.87 29.12
N ARG A 29 -20.96 28.00 29.04
CA ARG A 29 -21.57 29.33 29.15
C ARG A 29 -22.79 29.28 30.05
N ARG A 30 -22.59 29.90 31.22
CA ARG A 30 -23.62 30.38 32.15
C ARG A 30 -24.62 31.24 31.40
N GLY A 31 -25.90 30.90 31.55
CA GLY A 31 -27.03 31.80 31.42
C GLY A 31 -27.98 31.48 32.56
N VAL A 32 -27.81 32.15 33.69
CA VAL A 32 -28.75 32.12 34.81
C VAL A 32 -29.90 33.05 34.45
N SER A 33 -31.04 32.49 34.09
CA SER A 33 -32.33 33.19 34.10
C SER A 33 -33.20 32.56 35.19
N ARG A 34 -33.08 33.12 36.40
CA ARG A 34 -34.13 33.07 37.42
C ARG A 34 -35.31 33.85 36.88
N GLY A 35 -36.46 33.21 36.75
CA GLY A 35 -37.70 33.92 36.44
C GLY A 35 -38.89 33.00 36.32
N ARG A 36 -39.81 33.13 37.28
CA ARG A 36 -41.22 32.73 37.23
C ARG A 36 -41.55 31.26 37.56
N ARG A 37 -41.90 31.09 38.83
CA ARG A 37 -42.95 30.15 39.26
C ARG A 37 -44.18 30.39 38.39
N ASP A 38 -44.54 29.39 37.61
CA ASP A 38 -45.95 29.06 37.35
C ASP A 38 -46.10 27.55 37.51
N GLY A 39 -46.99 27.17 38.42
CA GLY A 39 -47.25 25.79 38.78
C GLY A 39 -48.10 25.12 37.72
N THR A 40 -47.46 24.34 36.85
CA THR A 40 -48.10 23.19 36.21
C THR A 40 -47.10 22.05 36.23
N ARG A 41 -47.38 21.06 37.08
CA ARG A 41 -46.67 19.78 37.15
C ARG A 41 -46.67 19.19 35.73
N PRO A 42 -45.51 18.96 35.07
CA PRO A 42 -45.51 18.22 33.82
C PRO A 42 -45.99 16.80 34.13
N VAL A 43 -47.17 16.45 33.61
CA VAL A 43 -47.66 15.06 33.63
C VAL A 43 -46.61 14.23 32.89
N PRO A 44 -46.05 13.16 33.49
CA PRO A 44 -45.12 12.30 32.79
C PRO A 44 -45.85 11.70 31.59
N VAL A 45 -45.43 12.13 30.41
CA VAL A 45 -45.95 11.66 29.13
C VAL A 45 -45.38 10.27 28.89
N GLY A 46 -46.21 9.25 29.12
CA GLY A 46 -45.85 7.86 28.89
C GLY A 46 -45.54 7.54 27.42
N PRO A 47 -44.82 6.42 27.16
CA PRO A 47 -44.45 5.98 25.82
C PRO A 47 -45.70 5.74 24.95
N ALA A 48 -45.55 6.02 23.65
CA ALA A 48 -46.65 5.98 22.67
C ALA A 48 -47.18 4.55 22.40
N VAL A 49 -46.45 3.52 22.81
CA VAL A 49 -46.92 2.13 22.87
C VAL A 49 -46.97 1.75 24.34
N LEU A 50 -48.18 1.52 24.85
CA LEU A 50 -48.37 1.05 26.22
C LEU A 50 -47.88 -0.40 26.30
N ASP A 51 -47.12 -0.73 27.34
CA ASP A 51 -46.87 -2.12 27.70
C ASP A 51 -48.20 -2.84 27.93
N ILE A 52 -48.32 -4.14 27.63
CA ILE A 52 -49.56 -4.94 27.76
C ILE A 52 -50.18 -4.77 29.16
N ARG A 53 -49.35 -4.61 30.18
CA ARG A 53 -49.79 -4.35 31.56
C ARG A 53 -50.37 -2.95 31.75
N ALA A 54 -49.79 -1.94 31.09
CA ALA A 54 -50.28 -0.56 31.13
C ALA A 54 -51.57 -0.41 30.32
N GLU A 55 -51.65 -1.12 29.19
CA GLU A 55 -52.87 -1.24 28.37
C GLU A 55 -54.03 -1.79 29.20
N ARG A 56 -53.83 -2.95 29.84
CA ARG A 56 -54.84 -3.56 30.70
C ARG A 56 -55.25 -2.66 31.86
N ARG A 57 -54.30 -2.01 32.53
CA ARG A 57 -54.60 -1.05 33.61
C ARG A 57 -55.43 0.14 33.13
N PHE A 58 -55.20 0.61 31.90
CA PHE A 58 -55.99 1.71 31.33
C PHE A 58 -57.42 1.28 31.05
N LEU A 59 -57.61 0.08 30.50
CA LEU A 59 -58.94 -0.50 30.29
C LEU A 59 -59.67 -0.77 31.62
N ASP A 60 -58.96 -1.30 32.62
CA ASP A 60 -59.49 -1.52 33.97
C ASP A 60 -59.86 -0.17 34.62
N ASP A 61 -59.03 0.89 34.49
CA ASP A 61 -59.35 2.23 35.01
C ASP A 61 -60.61 2.81 34.34
N ALA A 62 -60.76 2.63 33.03
CA ALA A 62 -61.95 3.03 32.30
C ALA A 62 -63.21 2.31 32.83
N GLU A 63 -63.14 1.01 33.05
CA GLU A 63 -64.22 0.21 33.66
C GLU A 63 -64.57 0.68 35.08
N HIS A 64 -63.56 0.92 35.92
CA HIS A 64 -63.76 1.42 37.29
C HIS A 64 -64.38 2.82 37.31
N ARG A 65 -63.98 3.71 36.39
CA ARG A 65 -64.58 5.04 36.23
C ARG A 65 -66.04 4.95 35.77
N GLY A 66 -66.37 4.01 34.89
CA GLY A 66 -67.75 3.70 34.50
C GLY A 66 -68.60 3.30 35.70
N ALA A 67 -68.11 2.34 36.49
CA ALA A 67 -68.78 1.88 37.71
C ALA A 67 -68.94 3.01 38.74
N ALA A 68 -67.94 3.89 38.89
CA ALA A 68 -68.01 5.03 39.78
C ALA A 68 -69.06 6.06 39.32
N ALA A 69 -69.11 6.35 38.01
CA ALA A 69 -70.11 7.26 37.44
C ALA A 69 -71.54 6.75 37.70
N ALA A 70 -71.78 5.45 37.53
CA ALA A 70 -73.06 4.81 37.86
C ALA A 70 -73.44 4.96 39.34
N ARG A 71 -72.50 4.73 40.27
CA ARG A 71 -72.76 4.90 41.72
C ARG A 71 -73.10 6.34 42.11
N SER A 72 -72.48 7.30 41.44
CA SER A 72 -72.70 8.72 41.72
C SER A 72 -73.97 9.29 41.10
N GLY A 73 -74.65 8.55 40.21
CA GLY A 73 -75.79 9.08 39.44
C GLY A 73 -75.40 10.21 38.49
N ALA A 74 -74.14 10.26 38.06
CA ALA A 74 -73.62 11.36 37.24
C ALA A 74 -74.12 11.33 35.78
N LEU A 75 -74.70 10.21 35.34
CA LEU A 75 -75.24 10.02 34.00
C LEU A 75 -76.73 9.67 34.13
N ASP A 76 -77.59 10.57 33.67
CA ASP A 76 -79.03 10.36 33.54
C ASP A 76 -79.35 9.72 32.18
N ALA A 77 -80.50 9.05 32.07
CA ALA A 77 -80.98 8.43 30.84
C ALA A 77 -81.08 9.44 29.69
N LEU A 78 -81.44 10.70 29.98
CA LEU A 78 -81.46 11.80 29.00
C LEU A 78 -80.06 12.17 28.50
N VAL A 79 -79.04 12.10 29.35
CA VAL A 79 -77.63 12.38 28.97
C VAL A 79 -77.07 11.25 28.10
N LEU A 80 -77.47 10.00 28.37
CA LEU A 80 -77.09 8.84 27.57
C LEU A 80 -77.82 8.76 26.21
N GLN A 81 -79.04 9.32 26.13
CA GLN A 81 -79.84 9.37 24.91
C GLN A 81 -79.58 10.61 24.06
N SER A 82 -79.08 11.69 24.66
CA SER A 82 -78.68 12.88 23.91
C SER A 82 -77.37 12.59 23.17
N ASP A 83 -77.20 13.19 21.99
CA ASP A 83 -75.90 13.23 21.29
C ASP A 83 -74.88 14.11 22.04
N ASP A 84 -75.21 14.58 23.25
CA ASP A 84 -74.32 15.35 24.10
C ASP A 84 -73.19 14.46 24.63
N ARG A 85 -71.99 15.04 24.67
CA ARG A 85 -70.77 14.27 24.92
C ARG A 85 -70.67 13.91 26.40
N ILE A 86 -70.69 12.62 26.70
CA ILE A 86 -70.25 12.09 27.99
C ILE A 86 -68.85 12.66 28.28
N PRO A 87 -68.61 13.32 29.43
CA PRO A 87 -67.35 14.01 29.72
C PRO A 87 -66.11 13.12 29.57
N PHE A 88 -66.23 11.85 29.97
CA PHE A 88 -65.17 10.86 29.82
C PHE A 88 -64.87 10.52 28.35
N PHE A 89 -65.88 10.46 27.48
CA PHE A 89 -65.67 10.23 26.04
C PHE A 89 -65.00 11.42 25.37
N ALA A 90 -65.31 12.65 25.82
CA ALA A 90 -64.59 13.84 25.36
C ALA A 90 -63.11 13.81 25.80
N GLU A 91 -62.82 13.36 27.02
CA GLU A 91 -61.45 13.14 27.50
C GLU A 91 -60.72 12.10 26.65
N LEU A 92 -61.32 10.91 26.44
CA LEU A 92 -60.76 9.85 25.60
C LEU A 92 -60.52 10.29 24.16
N ALA A 93 -61.47 10.99 23.54
CA ALA A 93 -61.31 11.54 22.20
C ALA A 93 -60.13 12.54 22.14
N SER A 94 -60.00 13.41 23.15
CA SER A 94 -58.88 14.37 23.21
C SER A 94 -57.51 13.69 23.39
N LEU A 95 -57.47 12.59 24.15
CA LEU A 95 -56.26 11.78 24.34
C LEU A 95 -55.90 11.04 23.05
N ARG A 96 -56.88 10.39 22.42
CA ARG A 96 -56.74 9.71 21.13
C ARG A 96 -56.20 10.68 20.07
N ASP A 97 -56.82 11.85 19.92
CA ASP A 97 -56.43 12.84 18.92
C ASP A 97 -55.01 13.39 19.18
N ARG A 98 -54.63 13.55 20.45
CA ARG A 98 -53.26 13.93 20.82
C ARG A 98 -52.24 12.85 20.46
N VAL A 99 -52.57 11.58 20.68
CA VAL A 99 -51.71 10.43 20.33
C VAL A 99 -51.59 10.28 18.82
N ILE A 100 -52.71 10.34 18.09
CA ILE A 100 -52.72 10.30 16.62
C ILE A 100 -51.90 11.44 16.04
N ARG A 101 -52.07 12.67 16.54
CA ARG A 101 -51.27 13.82 16.08
C ARG A 101 -49.78 13.60 16.31
N ARG A 102 -49.38 13.05 17.45
CA ARG A 102 -47.98 12.70 17.73
C ARG A 102 -47.46 11.67 16.72
N PHE A 103 -48.22 10.60 16.45
CA PHE A 103 -47.81 9.62 15.44
C PHE A 103 -47.68 10.25 14.04
N GLY A 104 -48.54 11.19 13.70
CA GLY A 104 -48.43 11.97 12.46
C GLY A 104 -47.15 12.82 12.41
N GLU A 105 -46.82 13.54 13.49
CA GLU A 105 -45.60 14.34 13.61
C GLU A 105 -44.34 13.45 13.54
N GLU A 106 -44.32 12.32 14.25
CA GLU A 106 -43.22 11.35 14.21
C GLU A 106 -43.04 10.73 12.82
N ALA A 107 -44.14 10.35 12.16
CA ALA A 107 -44.12 9.80 10.81
C ALA A 107 -43.63 10.84 9.79
N HIS A 108 -44.03 12.11 9.95
CA HIS A 108 -43.57 13.21 9.11
C HIS A 108 -42.06 13.44 9.25
N HIS A 109 -41.55 13.54 10.47
CA HIS A 109 -40.10 13.66 10.70
C HIS A 109 -39.30 12.47 10.19
N ALA A 110 -39.85 11.25 10.33
CA ALA A 110 -39.23 10.06 9.76
C ALA A 110 -39.23 10.08 8.22
N GLU A 111 -40.27 10.61 7.57
CA GLU A 111 -40.31 10.79 6.11
C GLU A 111 -39.32 11.86 5.65
N GLU A 112 -39.21 12.98 6.36
CA GLU A 112 -38.22 14.02 6.06
C GLU A 112 -36.79 13.48 6.14
N GLN A 113 -36.45 12.80 7.24
CA GLN A 113 -35.12 12.20 7.42
C GLN A 113 -34.82 11.17 6.32
N ALA A 114 -35.78 10.31 6.01
CA ALA A 114 -35.61 9.33 4.94
C ALA A 114 -35.40 9.98 3.57
N ARG A 115 -36.10 11.09 3.26
CA ARG A 115 -35.87 11.85 2.02
C ARG A 115 -34.45 12.41 1.94
N TYR A 116 -33.92 12.93 3.05
CA TYR A 116 -32.52 13.38 3.11
C TYR A 116 -31.55 12.22 2.89
N ASP A 117 -31.78 11.07 3.52
CA ASP A 117 -30.93 9.90 3.39
C ASP A 117 -30.95 9.33 1.96
N ASP A 118 -32.12 9.31 1.31
CA ASP A 118 -32.30 8.86 -0.07
C ASP A 118 -31.64 9.83 -1.06
N ALA A 119 -31.79 11.14 -0.86
CA ALA A 119 -31.09 12.16 -1.66
C ALA A 119 -29.57 12.07 -1.50
N HIS A 120 -29.09 11.83 -0.28
CA HIS A 120 -27.67 11.60 0.01
C HIS A 120 -27.17 10.31 -0.66
N ALA A 121 -27.95 9.23 -0.64
CA ALA A 121 -27.60 7.99 -1.33
C ALA A 121 -27.45 8.22 -2.84
N LEU A 122 -28.36 8.97 -3.47
CA LEU A 122 -28.26 9.33 -4.89
C LEU A 122 -27.02 10.18 -5.20
N ALA A 123 -26.75 11.21 -4.39
CA ALA A 123 -25.54 12.03 -4.54
C ALA A 123 -24.25 11.20 -4.42
N GLU A 124 -24.21 10.27 -3.46
CA GLU A 124 -23.09 9.34 -3.28
C GLU A 124 -22.92 8.40 -4.48
N THR A 125 -24.01 7.87 -5.06
CA THR A 125 -23.90 7.04 -6.28
C THR A 125 -23.29 7.82 -7.45
N ALA A 126 -23.67 9.10 -7.61
CA ALA A 126 -23.11 9.95 -8.66
C ALA A 126 -21.63 10.24 -8.42
N ARG A 127 -21.25 10.52 -7.16
CA ARG A 127 -19.84 10.72 -6.77
C ARG A 127 -18.99 9.49 -7.05
N LEU A 128 -19.45 8.31 -6.65
CA LEU A 128 -18.72 7.05 -6.86
C LEU A 128 -18.58 6.70 -8.35
N ARG A 129 -19.59 7.00 -9.18
CA ARG A 129 -19.48 6.86 -10.65
C ARG A 129 -18.41 7.78 -11.21
N ALA A 130 -18.38 9.04 -10.79
CA ALA A 130 -17.33 9.99 -11.21
C ALA A 130 -15.93 9.55 -10.75
N GLU A 131 -15.81 8.96 -9.55
CA GLU A 131 -14.54 8.38 -9.07
C GLU A 131 -14.11 7.20 -9.94
N VAL A 132 -15.02 6.30 -10.30
CA VAL A 132 -14.71 5.17 -11.20
C VAL A 132 -14.22 5.66 -12.56
N GLU A 133 -14.85 6.70 -13.13
CA GLU A 133 -14.37 7.29 -14.38
C GLU A 133 -12.96 7.89 -14.26
N LEU A 134 -12.65 8.52 -13.13
CA LEU A 134 -11.30 9.04 -12.87
C LEU A 134 -10.28 7.90 -12.75
N ILE A 135 -10.63 6.84 -12.02
CA ILE A 135 -9.78 5.65 -11.89
C ILE A 135 -9.55 5.01 -13.26
N ASP A 136 -10.57 4.90 -14.11
CA ASP A 136 -10.46 4.35 -15.46
C ASP A 136 -9.48 5.17 -16.34
N ARG A 137 -9.52 6.50 -16.22
CA ARG A 137 -8.53 7.37 -16.89
C ARG A 137 -7.11 7.15 -16.36
N GLU A 138 -6.95 6.96 -15.05
CA GLU A 138 -5.64 6.68 -14.44
C GLU A 138 -5.09 5.29 -14.81
N VAL A 139 -5.96 4.28 -14.87
CA VAL A 139 -5.60 2.95 -15.37
C VAL A 139 -5.15 3.04 -16.82
N ALA A 140 -5.88 3.75 -17.69
CA ALA A 140 -5.49 3.93 -19.09
C ALA A 140 -4.11 4.62 -19.23
N ARG A 141 -3.83 5.66 -18.43
CA ARG A 141 -2.50 6.31 -18.40
C ARG A 141 -1.40 5.35 -17.92
N THR A 142 -1.71 4.53 -16.92
CA THR A 142 -0.76 3.56 -16.38
C THR A 142 -0.50 2.44 -17.39
N ASP A 143 -1.51 2.00 -18.14
CA ASP A 143 -1.36 1.03 -19.23
C ASP A 143 -0.49 1.60 -20.37
N GLU A 144 -0.62 2.89 -20.70
CA GLU A 144 0.27 3.56 -21.65
C GLU A 144 1.72 3.61 -21.14
N GLN A 145 1.92 3.89 -19.85
CA GLN A 145 3.24 3.83 -19.20
C GLN A 145 3.84 2.41 -19.22
N ILE A 146 3.02 1.39 -18.96
CA ILE A 146 3.43 -0.02 -19.05
C ILE A 146 3.82 -0.35 -20.50
N ALA A 147 3.03 0.08 -21.49
CA ALA A 147 3.32 -0.17 -22.90
C ALA A 147 4.62 0.51 -23.35
N THR A 148 4.84 1.76 -22.96
CA THR A 148 6.07 2.51 -23.31
C THR A 148 7.31 1.91 -22.64
N THR A 149 7.25 1.58 -21.34
CA THR A 149 8.36 0.92 -20.63
C THR A 149 8.64 -0.48 -21.17
N THR A 150 7.60 -1.24 -21.54
CA THR A 150 7.76 -2.56 -22.19
C THR A 150 8.52 -2.42 -23.52
N ARG A 151 8.13 -1.46 -24.38
CA ARG A 151 8.85 -1.20 -25.64
C ARG A 151 10.32 -0.83 -25.40
N GLN A 152 10.62 -0.06 -24.37
CA GLN A 152 12.00 0.28 -24.01
C GLN A 152 12.79 -0.95 -23.55
N LEU A 153 12.17 -1.84 -22.76
CA LEU A 153 12.77 -3.11 -22.35
C LEU A 153 12.99 -4.06 -23.52
N ASP A 154 12.08 -4.10 -24.50
CA ASP A 154 12.24 -4.86 -25.75
C ASP A 154 13.42 -4.34 -26.57
N LEU A 155 13.56 -3.01 -26.71
CA LEU A 155 14.71 -2.39 -27.38
C LEU A 155 16.04 -2.75 -26.70
N LEU A 156 16.07 -2.76 -25.36
CA LEU A 156 17.23 -3.20 -24.60
C LEU A 156 17.51 -4.70 -24.74
N ALA A 157 16.47 -5.54 -24.81
CA ALA A 157 16.61 -6.98 -25.08
C ALA A 157 17.22 -7.23 -26.46
N MET A 158 16.75 -6.50 -27.48
CA MET A 158 17.28 -6.61 -28.84
C MET A 158 18.74 -6.15 -28.91
N ARG A 159 19.10 -5.08 -28.19
CA ARG A 159 20.48 -4.61 -28.11
C ARG A 159 21.39 -5.60 -27.38
N SER A 160 20.94 -6.17 -26.27
CA SER A 160 21.73 -7.14 -25.49
C SER A 160 21.95 -8.44 -26.27
N THR A 161 20.92 -8.94 -26.95
CA THR A 161 21.04 -10.12 -27.83
C THR A 161 21.97 -9.87 -29.01
N ALA A 162 21.91 -8.69 -29.64
CA ALA A 162 22.86 -8.31 -30.69
C ALA A 162 24.32 -8.25 -30.19
N TRP A 163 24.55 -7.66 -29.02
CA TRP A 163 25.87 -7.61 -28.40
C TRP A 163 26.41 -8.99 -28.02
N ASN A 164 25.56 -9.87 -27.47
CA ASN A 164 25.94 -11.24 -27.14
C ASN A 164 26.34 -12.00 -28.41
N ARG A 165 25.56 -11.91 -29.49
CA ARG A 165 25.93 -12.50 -30.79
C ARG A 165 27.25 -11.96 -31.32
N PHE A 166 27.48 -10.65 -31.20
CA PHE A 166 28.75 -10.05 -31.59
C PHE A 166 29.92 -10.59 -30.77
N ARG A 167 29.79 -10.64 -29.44
CA ARG A 167 30.80 -11.21 -28.53
C ARG A 167 31.07 -12.68 -28.84
N ASP A 168 30.02 -13.46 -29.05
CA ASP A 168 30.13 -14.88 -29.35
C ASP A 168 30.81 -15.09 -30.72
N SER A 169 30.56 -14.22 -31.71
CA SER A 169 31.29 -14.24 -32.99
C SER A 169 32.77 -13.86 -32.87
N LEU A 170 33.11 -12.93 -31.95
CA LEU A 170 34.51 -12.61 -31.65
C LEU A 170 35.22 -13.77 -30.97
N ARG A 171 34.54 -14.41 -30.01
CA ARG A 171 35.04 -15.60 -29.34
C ARG A 171 35.29 -16.73 -30.34
N GLU A 172 34.35 -16.98 -31.24
CA GLU A 172 34.51 -17.98 -32.31
C GLU A 172 35.71 -17.65 -33.21
N ARG A 173 35.94 -16.37 -33.56
CA ARG A 173 37.12 -15.97 -34.34
C ARG A 173 38.43 -16.17 -33.60
N VAL A 174 38.46 -15.88 -32.30
CA VAL A 174 39.66 -16.09 -31.47
C VAL A 174 39.94 -17.58 -31.30
N GLU A 175 38.91 -18.39 -31.05
CA GLU A 175 39.01 -19.84 -30.95
C GLU A 175 39.47 -20.44 -32.30
N ARG A 176 38.90 -19.99 -33.43
CA ARG A 176 39.32 -20.40 -34.78
C ARG A 176 40.78 -20.05 -35.06
N ARG A 177 41.22 -18.82 -34.74
CA ARG A 177 42.61 -18.39 -34.92
C ARG A 177 43.59 -19.15 -34.01
N ALA A 178 43.16 -19.49 -32.79
CA ALA A 178 43.94 -20.30 -31.87
C ALA A 178 44.07 -21.77 -32.33
N LEU A 179 43.03 -22.32 -32.98
CA LEU A 179 43.07 -23.66 -33.58
C LEU A 179 43.93 -23.68 -34.85
N GLU A 180 43.78 -22.71 -35.76
CA GLU A 180 44.61 -22.58 -36.97
C GLU A 180 46.09 -22.36 -36.62
N GLY A 181 46.39 -21.58 -35.58
CA GLY A 181 47.75 -21.40 -35.07
C GLY A 181 48.35 -22.65 -34.41
N ARG A 182 47.52 -23.62 -33.98
CA ARG A 182 47.95 -24.87 -33.37
C ARG A 182 48.11 -26.01 -34.38
N GLU A 183 47.31 -26.02 -35.45
CA GLU A 183 47.49 -26.95 -36.59
C GLU A 183 48.74 -26.61 -37.43
N GLY A 184 49.14 -25.33 -37.49
CA GLY A 184 50.41 -24.91 -38.10
C GLY A 184 51.67 -25.34 -37.31
N GLN A 185 51.49 -25.96 -36.15
CA GLN A 185 52.58 -26.44 -35.28
C GLN A 185 52.41 -27.93 -34.95
N ALA A 186 51.95 -28.72 -35.93
CA ALA A 186 52.23 -30.15 -35.92
C ALA A 186 53.75 -30.35 -36.08
N PRO A 187 54.42 -31.12 -35.20
CA PRO A 187 55.84 -31.38 -35.34
C PRO A 187 56.04 -32.17 -36.63
N GLN A 188 56.81 -31.62 -37.57
CA GLN A 188 57.39 -32.39 -38.67
C GLN A 188 58.17 -33.56 -38.05
N GLY A 189 57.55 -34.73 -38.09
CA GLY A 189 58.17 -35.99 -37.72
C GLY A 189 59.40 -36.20 -38.60
N ARG A 190 60.55 -36.13 -37.96
CA ARG A 190 61.85 -36.54 -38.49
C ARG A 190 61.80 -38.05 -38.75
N GLY A 191 61.58 -38.44 -40.00
CA GLY A 191 61.84 -39.78 -40.52
C GLY A 191 63.17 -39.80 -41.30
N PRO A 192 63.97 -40.88 -41.22
CA PRO A 192 65.35 -40.91 -41.71
C PRO A 192 65.45 -41.14 -43.22
N ALA A 193 66.57 -40.71 -43.78
CA ALA A 193 66.96 -40.85 -45.17
C ALA A 193 67.58 -42.23 -45.49
N GLU A 194 67.20 -42.80 -46.64
CA GLU A 194 67.89 -43.76 -47.56
C GLU A 194 66.78 -44.53 -48.31
N GLY A 195 66.76 -44.75 -49.62
CA GLY A 195 67.61 -44.39 -50.77
C GLY A 195 66.77 -44.46 -52.07
N THR A 196 67.14 -43.66 -53.08
CA THR A 196 67.62 -44.08 -54.42
C THR A 196 66.58 -44.61 -55.43
N ASP A 197 66.47 -43.82 -56.52
CA ASP A 197 66.41 -44.15 -57.96
C ASP A 197 65.09 -44.51 -58.68
N GLY A 198 64.92 -43.86 -59.85
CA GLY A 198 64.00 -44.20 -60.95
C GLY A 198 63.08 -43.04 -61.38
N GLU A 199 63.54 -42.13 -62.23
CA GLU A 199 63.32 -42.11 -63.70
C GLU A 199 61.93 -41.60 -64.16
N ASP A 200 62.01 -40.46 -64.86
CA ASP A 200 61.31 -40.04 -66.08
C ASP A 200 59.78 -39.85 -66.14
N GLY A 201 59.42 -38.63 -66.57
CA GLY A 201 58.06 -38.28 -66.99
C GLY A 201 57.88 -36.79 -67.24
N GLU A 202 58.39 -36.31 -68.38
CA GLU A 202 58.05 -35.00 -68.97
C GLU A 202 56.53 -34.78 -69.04
N THR A 203 56.05 -33.57 -68.72
CA THR A 203 55.31 -32.73 -69.69
C THR A 203 54.95 -31.35 -69.13
N SER A 204 55.47 -30.33 -69.83
CA SER A 204 54.83 -29.06 -70.23
C SER A 204 53.95 -28.26 -69.27
N GLY A 205 54.35 -26.99 -69.06
CA GLY A 205 53.37 -25.91 -68.94
C GLY A 205 53.84 -24.58 -68.35
N ALA A 206 54.51 -23.74 -69.17
CA ALA A 206 54.53 -22.26 -69.16
C ALA A 206 54.94 -21.51 -67.86
N ARG A 207 56.14 -20.91 -67.79
CA ARG A 207 56.45 -19.48 -68.13
C ARG A 207 55.33 -18.51 -67.72
N GLY A 208 55.51 -17.43 -66.97
CA GLY A 208 56.59 -16.61 -66.40
C GLY A 208 55.80 -15.49 -65.65
N ALA A 209 56.27 -14.65 -64.74
CA ALA A 209 57.52 -13.99 -64.41
C ALA A 209 57.25 -13.25 -63.06
N PRO A 210 58.25 -12.62 -62.41
CA PRO A 210 58.14 -12.17 -61.03
C PRO A 210 57.69 -10.71 -60.92
N ASP A 211 56.92 -10.38 -59.89
CA ASP A 211 56.68 -8.99 -59.46
C ASP A 211 56.65 -9.00 -57.92
N ALA A 212 57.77 -8.64 -57.29
CA ALA A 212 58.06 -7.30 -56.80
C ALA A 212 57.02 -6.84 -55.76
N GLY A 213 57.52 -6.61 -54.55
CA GLY A 213 56.70 -6.32 -53.40
C GLY A 213 55.91 -5.03 -53.55
N ASP A 214 54.71 -5.04 -52.99
CA ASP A 214 54.05 -3.82 -52.59
C ASP A 214 53.32 -4.02 -51.26
N GLN A 215 53.54 -3.03 -50.39
CA GLN A 215 52.97 -2.91 -49.06
C GLN A 215 51.47 -2.67 -49.18
N GLN A 216 50.65 -3.73 -49.11
CA GLN A 216 49.21 -3.58 -49.11
C GLN A 216 48.69 -3.44 -47.68
N TRP A 217 48.57 -2.18 -47.26
CA TRP A 217 47.69 -1.76 -46.18
C TRP A 217 46.34 -2.45 -46.34
N VAL A 218 45.86 -3.02 -45.22
CA VAL A 218 44.59 -3.73 -45.11
C VAL A 218 43.46 -2.82 -45.58
N ASN A 219 43.08 -2.97 -46.86
CA ASN A 219 41.87 -2.41 -47.41
C ASN A 219 40.69 -3.07 -46.70
N VAL A 220 39.92 -2.28 -45.96
CA VAL A 220 38.61 -2.65 -45.43
C VAL A 220 37.67 -2.76 -46.63
N GLY A 221 37.79 -3.88 -47.34
CA GLY A 221 36.94 -4.26 -48.46
C GLY A 221 35.58 -4.76 -47.96
N GLN A 222 34.56 -4.00 -48.28
CA GLN A 222 33.15 -4.35 -48.37
C GLN A 222 32.94 -5.85 -48.70
N PRO A 223 32.10 -6.61 -47.96
CA PRO A 223 31.94 -8.03 -48.21
C PRO A 223 31.27 -8.27 -49.58
N SER A 224 31.93 -9.05 -50.44
CA SER A 224 31.36 -9.59 -51.67
C SER A 224 30.10 -10.42 -51.38
N PRO A 225 29.05 -10.35 -52.22
CA PRO A 225 27.83 -11.11 -52.02
C PRO A 225 28.05 -12.58 -52.35
N THR A 226 28.15 -13.42 -51.33
CA THR A 226 28.06 -14.89 -51.45
C THR A 226 26.64 -15.28 -51.90
N PRO A 227 26.45 -16.29 -52.79
CA PRO A 227 25.14 -16.66 -53.31
C PRO A 227 24.16 -17.04 -52.20
N ALA A 228 22.93 -16.56 -52.34
CA ALA A 228 21.85 -16.69 -51.37
C ALA A 228 21.62 -18.14 -50.93
N ALA A 229 22.00 -18.44 -49.68
CA ALA A 229 21.38 -19.51 -48.92
C ALA A 229 19.87 -19.21 -48.80
N PRO A 230 18.98 -20.21 -48.90
CA PRO A 230 17.54 -19.99 -48.87
C PRO A 230 17.18 -19.28 -47.58
N ALA A 231 16.59 -18.08 -47.73
CA ALA A 231 16.13 -17.28 -46.62
C ALA A 231 15.26 -18.14 -45.70
N PRO A 232 15.52 -18.19 -44.38
CA PRO A 232 14.57 -18.81 -43.47
C PRO A 232 13.24 -18.09 -43.68
N ARG A 233 12.23 -18.88 -44.06
CA ARG A 233 10.82 -18.49 -44.10
C ARG A 233 10.57 -17.58 -42.91
N ARG A 234 10.22 -16.33 -43.17
CA ARG A 234 9.64 -15.40 -42.19
C ARG A 234 8.33 -15.99 -41.70
N THR A 235 8.40 -16.96 -40.80
CA THR A 235 7.26 -17.41 -40.00
C THR A 235 6.95 -16.30 -39.03
N GLY A 236 5.95 -15.50 -39.37
CA GLY A 236 5.29 -14.54 -38.49
C GLY A 236 6.20 -13.40 -38.01
N ALA A 237 5.84 -12.19 -38.41
CA ALA A 237 5.99 -11.07 -37.48
C ALA A 237 5.16 -11.42 -36.23
N SER A 238 5.73 -12.18 -35.29
CA SER A 238 5.31 -12.10 -33.91
C SER A 238 5.57 -10.64 -33.54
N THR A 239 4.47 -9.90 -33.37
CA THR A 239 4.46 -8.62 -32.65
C THR A 239 5.51 -8.69 -31.55
N GLY A 240 6.40 -7.69 -31.47
CA GLY A 240 7.57 -7.65 -30.58
C GLY A 240 7.30 -7.75 -29.08
N THR A 241 6.13 -8.22 -28.67
CA THR A 241 5.63 -8.45 -27.31
C THR A 241 6.21 -9.70 -26.62
N GLY A 242 7.05 -10.48 -27.31
CA GLY A 242 7.57 -11.76 -26.80
C GLY A 242 8.93 -11.71 -26.08
N LEU A 243 9.78 -10.71 -26.37
CA LEU A 243 11.16 -10.65 -25.85
C LEU A 243 11.25 -10.01 -24.45
N ALA A 244 10.39 -9.05 -24.10
CA ALA A 244 10.30 -8.51 -22.75
C ALA A 244 9.90 -9.56 -21.71
N ARG A 245 9.05 -10.53 -22.09
CA ARG A 245 8.71 -11.69 -21.23
C ARG A 245 9.91 -12.62 -20.96
N ALA A 246 10.96 -12.53 -21.78
CA ALA A 246 12.19 -13.32 -21.64
C ALA A 246 13.26 -12.62 -20.77
N TRP A 247 13.03 -11.40 -20.27
CA TRP A 247 13.92 -10.81 -19.27
C TRP A 247 13.80 -11.61 -17.96
N GLU A 248 14.88 -12.29 -17.59
CA GLU A 248 14.97 -13.01 -16.32
C GLU A 248 14.59 -12.10 -15.15
N GLY A 249 13.62 -12.54 -14.35
CA GLY A 249 13.19 -11.83 -13.15
C GLY A 249 12.19 -10.70 -13.36
N LEU A 250 11.53 -10.54 -14.52
CA LEU A 250 10.53 -9.47 -14.76
C LEU A 250 9.52 -9.29 -13.61
N HIS A 251 9.13 -10.40 -12.95
CA HIS A 251 8.18 -10.43 -11.83
C HIS A 251 8.80 -10.51 -10.42
N LYS A 252 10.13 -10.65 -10.28
CA LYS A 252 10.80 -10.76 -8.97
C LYS A 252 11.58 -9.49 -8.66
N ARG A 253 11.16 -8.79 -7.60
CA ARG A 253 11.91 -7.67 -7.00
C ARG A 253 13.35 -8.11 -6.65
N PRO A 254 14.31 -7.17 -6.63
CA PRO A 254 15.70 -7.51 -6.32
C PRO A 254 15.74 -7.96 -4.87
N ALA A 255 16.57 -8.96 -4.56
CA ALA A 255 16.60 -9.56 -3.24
C ALA A 255 17.03 -8.59 -2.12
N VAL A 256 17.60 -7.42 -2.45
CA VAL A 256 18.16 -6.48 -1.48
C VAL A 256 17.35 -5.18 -1.44
N PRO A 257 16.59 -4.93 -0.37
CA PRO A 257 15.91 -3.66 -0.11
C PRO A 257 16.91 -2.48 0.02
N ASP A 258 16.46 -1.26 -0.29
CA ASP A 258 17.32 -0.07 -0.20
C ASP A 258 17.87 0.17 1.22
N TRP A 259 17.08 -0.09 2.27
CA TRP A 259 17.55 0.05 3.66
C TRP A 259 18.75 -0.87 3.93
N MET A 260 18.72 -2.10 3.42
CA MET A 260 19.80 -3.07 3.61
C MET A 260 21.07 -2.66 2.86
N ARG A 261 20.94 -2.00 1.70
CA ARG A 261 22.08 -1.39 0.99
C ARG A 261 22.72 -0.28 1.81
N TRP A 262 21.92 0.63 2.35
CA TRP A 262 22.41 1.71 3.22
C TRP A 262 23.04 1.16 4.50
N SER A 263 22.46 0.10 5.10
CA SER A 263 23.05 -0.58 6.25
C SER A 263 24.40 -1.20 5.90
N LEU A 264 24.54 -1.82 4.72
CA LEU A 264 25.82 -2.42 4.31
C LEU A 264 26.88 -1.35 4.01
N LEU A 265 26.51 -0.24 3.36
CA LEU A 265 27.41 0.92 3.18
C LEU A 265 27.81 1.52 4.53
N GLY A 266 26.86 1.64 5.47
CA GLY A 266 27.12 2.09 6.83
C GLY A 266 28.05 1.14 7.59
N LEU A 267 27.93 -0.18 7.38
CA LEU A 267 28.83 -1.17 7.96
C LEU A 267 30.25 -1.04 7.39
N ILE A 268 30.39 -0.88 6.07
CA ILE A 268 31.70 -0.64 5.43
C ILE A 268 32.32 0.65 6.00
N LEU A 269 31.53 1.72 6.10
CA LEU A 269 31.96 2.99 6.68
C LEU A 269 32.41 2.82 8.14
N ALA A 270 31.66 2.06 8.94
CA ALA A 270 31.97 1.80 10.35
C ALA A 270 33.27 0.99 10.54
N VAL A 271 33.60 0.09 9.59
CA VAL A 271 34.86 -0.67 9.60
C VAL A 271 36.04 0.21 9.18
N GLU A 272 35.85 1.11 8.21
CA GLU A 272 36.91 1.98 7.70
C GLU A 272 37.21 3.17 8.64
N LEU A 273 36.21 3.67 9.36
CA LEU A 273 36.34 4.86 10.19
C LEU A 273 37.45 4.75 11.27
N PRO A 274 37.56 3.66 12.06
CA PRO A 274 38.65 3.48 13.01
C PRO A 274 40.03 3.45 12.34
N ILE A 275 40.12 2.89 11.13
CA ILE A 275 41.37 2.79 10.38
C ILE A 275 41.85 4.20 9.99
N TYR A 276 40.95 5.05 9.49
CA TYR A 276 41.30 6.44 9.17
C TYR A 276 41.58 7.27 10.42
N TRP A 277 40.84 7.04 11.51
CA TRP A 277 41.10 7.71 12.79
C TRP A 277 42.54 7.48 13.25
N VAL A 278 42.97 6.22 13.33
CA VAL A 278 44.35 5.85 13.73
C VAL A 278 45.39 6.40 12.74
N ALA A 279 45.10 6.39 11.44
CA ALA A 279 46.01 6.94 10.44
C ALA A 279 46.18 8.47 10.51
N TYR A 280 45.21 9.21 11.05
CA TYR A 280 45.24 10.68 11.10
C TYR A 280 45.70 11.27 12.45
N GLN A 281 45.65 10.50 13.53
CA GLN A 281 46.16 10.89 14.86
C GLN A 281 47.58 11.51 14.85
N PRO A 282 48.56 10.99 14.08
CA PRO A 282 49.92 11.53 14.08
C PRO A 282 50.04 12.93 13.46
N PHE A 283 49.16 13.28 12.52
CA PHE A 283 49.25 14.56 11.80
C PHE A 283 48.79 15.75 12.63
N HIS A 284 47.96 15.51 13.65
CA HIS A 284 47.32 16.56 14.44
C HIS A 284 47.82 16.50 15.91
N GLY A 285 48.30 15.35 16.38
CA GLY A 285 48.78 15.14 17.76
C GLY A 285 47.69 14.56 18.66
N VAL A 286 48.06 14.05 19.84
CA VAL A 286 47.13 13.41 20.80
C VAL A 286 46.98 14.31 22.04
N GLY A 287 45.74 14.57 22.49
CA GLY A 287 45.48 15.17 23.81
C GLY A 287 44.86 16.57 23.85
N ASN A 288 44.41 17.13 22.71
CA ASN A 288 43.64 18.37 22.68
C ASN A 288 42.29 18.15 21.95
N VAL A 289 41.18 18.54 22.57
CA VAL A 289 39.81 18.30 22.07
C VAL A 289 39.59 18.86 20.65
N ASN A 290 40.22 20.00 20.33
CA ASN A 290 40.10 20.61 19.01
C ASN A 290 40.84 19.81 17.91
N VAL A 291 41.93 19.14 18.30
CA VAL A 291 42.79 18.33 17.45
C VAL A 291 42.14 16.97 17.17
N ASP A 292 41.54 16.36 18.19
CA ASP A 292 40.76 15.14 18.05
C ASP A 292 39.52 15.36 17.17
N LEU A 293 38.89 16.54 17.28
CA LEU A 293 37.76 16.91 16.43
C LEU A 293 38.16 17.06 14.96
N GLN A 294 39.29 17.72 14.67
CA GLN A 294 39.82 17.84 13.30
C GLN A 294 40.18 16.48 12.70
N THR A 295 40.84 15.63 13.49
CA THR A 295 41.16 14.24 13.12
C THR A 295 39.89 13.44 12.82
N GLY A 296 38.86 13.58 13.65
CA GLY A 296 37.56 12.94 13.44
C GLY A 296 36.85 13.38 12.18
N VAL A 297 36.79 14.69 11.93
CA VAL A 297 36.15 15.24 10.73
C VAL A 297 36.87 14.77 9.46
N LEU A 298 38.21 14.75 9.47
CA LEU A 298 39.00 14.27 8.34
C LEU A 298 38.83 12.75 8.12
N ALA A 299 38.81 11.97 9.20
CA ALA A 299 38.57 10.53 9.16
C ALA A 299 37.19 10.19 8.59
N VAL A 300 36.14 10.84 9.10
CA VAL A 300 34.77 10.68 8.60
C VAL A 300 34.67 11.13 7.15
N GLY A 301 35.22 12.30 6.81
CA GLY A 301 35.19 12.83 5.45
C GLY A 301 35.85 11.89 4.45
N THR A 302 37.03 11.37 4.78
CA THR A 302 37.76 10.43 3.92
C THR A 302 37.02 9.10 3.79
N ALA A 303 36.51 8.55 4.89
CA ALA A 303 35.73 7.32 4.87
C ALA A 303 34.48 7.46 3.99
N VAL A 304 33.76 8.57 4.12
CA VAL A 304 32.58 8.87 3.30
C VAL A 304 32.97 8.99 1.83
N VAL A 305 34.04 9.72 1.50
CA VAL A 305 34.50 9.89 0.11
C VAL A 305 34.88 8.55 -0.51
N MET A 306 35.62 7.71 0.22
CA MET A 306 36.12 6.42 -0.28
C MET A 306 35.02 5.38 -0.48
N VAL A 307 33.93 5.47 0.27
CA VAL A 307 32.75 4.60 0.11
C VAL A 307 31.78 5.17 -0.94
N MET A 308 31.51 6.47 -0.90
CA MET A 308 30.49 7.10 -1.74
C MET A 308 30.94 7.32 -3.18
N LEU A 309 32.20 7.68 -3.46
CA LEU A 309 32.68 7.86 -4.83
C LEU A 309 32.48 6.62 -5.72
N PRO A 310 32.95 5.41 -5.34
CA PRO A 310 32.75 4.22 -6.15
C PRO A 310 31.27 3.82 -6.20
N HIS A 311 30.50 4.02 -5.11
CA HIS A 311 29.06 3.79 -5.13
C HIS A 311 28.33 4.71 -6.14
N LEU A 312 28.64 6.00 -6.14
CA LEU A 312 28.08 6.98 -7.07
C LEU A 312 28.52 6.69 -8.51
N ALA A 313 29.78 6.31 -8.74
CA ALA A 313 30.25 5.92 -10.07
C ALA A 313 29.46 4.72 -10.62
N GLY A 314 29.20 3.71 -9.79
CA GLY A 314 28.35 2.58 -10.15
C GLY A 314 26.90 3.00 -10.45
N LEU A 315 26.34 3.94 -9.69
CA LEU A 315 24.99 4.48 -9.94
C LEU A 315 24.91 5.24 -11.27
N VAL A 316 25.93 6.06 -11.58
CA VAL A 316 26.00 6.82 -12.84
C VAL A 316 26.10 5.88 -14.03
N LEU A 317 26.95 4.84 -13.95
CA LEU A 317 27.03 3.80 -15.00
C LEU A 317 25.70 3.08 -15.18
N ARG A 318 24.99 2.82 -14.09
CA ARG A 318 23.70 2.12 -14.13
C ARG A 318 22.56 2.99 -14.70
N ARG A 319 22.63 4.32 -14.52
CA ARG A 319 21.65 5.30 -15.06
C ARG A 319 21.90 5.71 -16.52
N GLY A 320 23.05 5.34 -17.09
CA GLY A 320 23.42 5.61 -18.50
C GLY A 320 22.37 5.32 -19.58
N PRO A 321 21.49 4.30 -19.48
CA PRO A 321 20.50 4.04 -20.52
C PRO A 321 19.31 5.02 -20.55
N GLU A 322 19.11 5.88 -19.55
CA GLU A 322 17.98 6.82 -19.51
C GLU A 322 18.08 7.98 -20.51
N THR A 323 19.29 8.37 -20.92
CA THR A 323 19.53 9.60 -21.70
C THR A 323 19.81 9.36 -23.19
N GLY A 324 19.78 8.11 -23.67
CA GLY A 324 20.03 7.76 -25.08
C GLY A 324 21.46 8.00 -25.59
N SER A 325 22.24 8.80 -24.87
CA SER A 325 23.64 9.13 -25.15
C SER A 325 24.58 8.22 -24.35
N PHE A 326 24.88 7.05 -24.93
CA PHE A 326 25.74 6.04 -24.29
C PHE A 326 27.17 6.56 -24.01
N ARG A 327 27.65 7.56 -24.76
CA ARG A 327 29.02 8.08 -24.63
C ARG A 327 29.18 9.17 -23.58
N ALA A 328 28.19 10.06 -23.39
CA ALA A 328 28.34 11.19 -22.47
C ALA A 328 28.32 10.77 -20.98
N VAL A 329 27.62 9.70 -20.62
CA VAL A 329 27.47 9.27 -19.21
C VAL A 329 28.67 8.46 -18.71
N TRP A 330 29.52 7.94 -19.60
CA TRP A 330 30.74 7.23 -19.19
C TRP A 330 31.81 8.17 -18.62
N PHE A 331 31.92 9.38 -19.16
CA PHE A 331 32.91 10.36 -18.69
C PHE A 331 32.81 10.69 -17.19
N PRO A 332 31.63 11.04 -16.63
CA PRO A 332 31.53 11.33 -15.20
C PRO A 332 31.79 10.10 -14.33
N ALA A 333 31.38 8.90 -14.76
CA ALA A 333 31.67 7.68 -14.03
C ALA A 333 33.18 7.34 -14.04
N LEU A 334 33.83 7.47 -15.20
CA LEU A 334 35.26 7.26 -15.35
C LEU A 334 36.06 8.32 -14.60
N SER A 335 35.61 9.57 -14.55
CA SER A 335 36.28 10.61 -13.75
C SER A 335 36.15 10.32 -12.25
N LEU A 336 34.98 9.88 -11.78
CA LEU A 336 34.79 9.49 -10.37
C LEU A 336 35.68 8.29 -10.01
N LEU A 337 35.73 7.26 -10.86
CA LEU A 337 36.62 6.12 -10.67
C LEU A 337 38.10 6.53 -10.74
N GLY A 338 38.47 7.41 -11.67
CA GLY A 338 39.85 7.90 -11.79
C GLY A 338 40.30 8.65 -10.54
N VAL A 339 39.46 9.56 -10.02
CA VAL A 339 39.71 10.25 -8.75
C VAL A 339 39.79 9.27 -7.60
N TRP A 340 38.90 8.27 -7.54
CA TRP A 340 38.91 7.26 -6.49
C TRP A 340 40.16 6.37 -6.53
N VAL A 341 40.58 5.89 -7.71
CA VAL A 341 41.82 5.10 -7.88
C VAL A 341 43.03 5.93 -7.48
N PHE A 342 43.09 7.20 -7.87
CA PHE A 342 44.16 8.10 -7.46
C PHE A 342 44.20 8.27 -5.93
N LEU A 343 43.06 8.57 -5.30
CA LEU A 343 42.97 8.68 -3.84
C LEU A 343 43.35 7.37 -3.14
N THR A 344 42.97 6.23 -3.70
CA THR A 344 43.31 4.90 -3.18
C THR A 344 44.81 4.63 -3.22
N GLY A 345 45.48 5.01 -4.30
CA GLY A 345 46.94 4.95 -4.39
C GLY A 345 47.62 5.86 -3.37
N VAL A 346 47.21 7.13 -3.29
CA VAL A 346 47.78 8.11 -2.35
C VAL A 346 47.57 7.66 -0.90
N LEU A 347 46.35 7.28 -0.52
CA LEU A 347 46.02 6.81 0.83
C LEU A 347 46.71 5.50 1.17
N GLY A 348 46.85 4.58 0.21
CA GLY A 348 47.60 3.34 0.38
C GLY A 348 49.08 3.61 0.70
N VAL A 349 49.72 4.54 -0.02
CA VAL A 349 51.11 4.96 0.25
C VAL A 349 51.23 5.65 1.61
N VAL A 350 50.30 6.55 1.95
CA VAL A 350 50.29 7.23 3.25
C VAL A 350 50.14 6.23 4.39
N ARG A 351 49.22 5.26 4.28
CA ARG A 351 49.01 4.19 5.26
C ARG A 351 50.26 3.31 5.41
N ALA A 352 50.87 2.90 4.29
CA ALA A 352 52.05 2.05 4.31
C ALA A 352 53.25 2.75 4.95
N LYS A 353 53.50 4.02 4.59
CA LYS A 353 54.54 4.83 5.21
C LYS A 353 54.34 4.98 6.72
N TYR A 354 53.09 5.09 7.17
CA TYR A 354 52.78 5.18 8.60
C TYR A 354 53.07 3.89 9.36
N VAL A 355 52.64 2.73 8.85
CA VAL A 355 52.94 1.45 9.52
C VAL A 355 54.44 1.14 9.54
N MET A 356 55.21 1.72 8.61
CA MET A 356 56.67 1.63 8.56
C MET A 356 57.42 2.63 9.42
N GLN A 357 56.74 3.62 10.04
CA GLN A 357 57.41 4.50 10.99
C GLN A 357 57.79 3.69 12.23
N THR A 358 59.10 3.55 12.45
CA THR A 358 59.66 2.96 13.66
C THR A 358 59.26 3.83 14.86
N GLU A 359 58.72 3.22 15.91
CA GLU A 359 58.49 3.92 17.17
C GLU A 359 59.82 4.47 17.67
N GLU A 360 59.93 5.80 17.74
CA GLU A 360 61.11 6.46 18.30
C GLU A 360 61.18 6.06 19.79
N PRO A 361 62.29 5.47 20.27
CA PRO A 361 62.35 5.00 21.64
C PRO A 361 62.13 6.18 22.58
N ALA A 362 61.29 5.99 23.60
CA ALA A 362 61.00 7.01 24.59
C ALA A 362 62.30 7.65 25.10
N PRO A 363 62.37 9.00 25.23
CA PRO A 363 63.58 9.64 25.73
C PRO A 363 63.91 9.02 27.08
N ALA A 364 65.16 8.57 27.21
CA ALA A 364 65.64 7.88 28.40
C ALA A 364 65.29 8.72 29.64
N SER A 365 64.36 8.25 30.46
CA SER A 365 64.23 8.76 31.82
C SER A 365 65.47 8.31 32.56
N ASP A 366 66.23 9.25 33.12
CA ASP A 366 67.32 8.98 34.06
C ASP A 366 66.78 8.15 35.24
N GLY A 367 66.87 6.82 35.13
CA GLY A 367 66.28 5.91 36.09
C GLY A 367 66.38 4.45 35.65
N PHE A 368 67.43 3.78 36.13
CA PHE A 368 67.64 2.33 36.22
C PHE A 368 67.08 1.45 35.07
N ARG A 369 67.97 1.06 34.15
CA ARG A 369 67.68 0.10 33.07
C ARG A 369 67.94 -1.34 33.57
N PRO A 370 66.93 -2.22 33.72
CA PRO A 370 67.21 -3.64 33.91
C PRO A 370 67.78 -4.21 32.61
N ALA A 371 68.91 -4.91 32.72
CA ALA A 371 69.51 -5.69 31.65
C ALA A 371 68.60 -6.87 31.32
N ASP A 372 67.76 -6.70 30.30
CA ASP A 372 67.14 -7.73 29.43
C ASP A 372 65.94 -7.21 28.59
N THR A 373 65.74 -5.90 28.48
CA THR A 373 64.79 -5.30 27.52
C THR A 373 65.48 -4.92 26.21
N ASP A 374 66.14 -5.88 25.58
CA ASP A 374 66.58 -5.79 24.16
C ASP A 374 65.53 -6.43 23.21
N THR A 375 64.31 -6.62 23.71
CA THR A 375 63.20 -7.14 22.91
C THR A 375 62.44 -6.01 22.21
N ALA A 376 63.05 -5.61 21.08
CA ALA A 376 62.45 -5.05 19.87
C ALA A 376 61.92 -3.61 19.89
N ALA A 377 62.82 -2.70 19.54
CA ALA A 377 62.49 -1.47 18.82
C ALA A 377 62.50 -1.69 17.29
N GLY A 378 62.17 -2.91 16.82
CA GLY A 378 61.98 -3.18 15.40
C GLY A 378 60.52 -2.92 15.04
N SER A 379 60.28 -2.21 13.94
CA SER A 379 58.91 -2.00 13.44
C SER A 379 58.19 -3.35 13.30
N LEU A 380 56.87 -3.38 13.48
CA LEU A 380 56.06 -4.61 13.40
C LEU A 380 56.28 -5.39 12.08
N ILE A 381 56.70 -4.68 11.03
CA ILE A 381 57.07 -5.20 9.70
C ILE A 381 58.42 -5.91 9.70
N GLU A 382 59.40 -5.40 10.44
CA GLU A 382 60.74 -6.00 10.59
C GLU A 382 60.69 -7.32 11.36
N ARG A 383 59.68 -7.48 12.23
CA ARG A 383 59.34 -8.75 12.89
C ARG A 383 58.61 -9.76 11.99
N LEU A 384 58.01 -9.31 10.88
CA LEU A 384 57.28 -10.16 9.94
C LEU A 384 58.00 -10.37 8.59
N ASP A 385 59.19 -9.79 8.39
CA ASP A 385 59.99 -9.86 7.15
C ASP A 385 59.19 -9.46 5.88
N LEU A 386 58.22 -8.53 6.04
CA LEU A 386 57.43 -8.03 4.91
C LEU A 386 58.17 -6.92 4.19
N GLU A 387 58.37 -7.08 2.88
CA GLU A 387 58.93 -6.02 2.04
C GLU A 387 57.99 -4.80 2.01
N PRO A 388 58.49 -3.55 2.15
CA PRO A 388 57.68 -2.34 2.18
C PRO A 388 56.64 -2.21 1.06
N TRP A 389 56.98 -2.72 -0.12
CA TRP A 389 56.08 -2.71 -1.27
C TRP A 389 54.85 -3.59 -1.05
N THR A 390 55.00 -4.73 -0.38
CA THR A 390 53.90 -5.67 -0.09
C THR A 390 52.84 -5.06 0.83
N VAL A 391 53.26 -4.33 1.86
CA VAL A 391 52.38 -3.61 2.79
C VAL A 391 51.59 -2.52 2.06
N THR A 392 52.24 -1.80 1.14
CA THR A 392 51.59 -0.79 0.31
C THR A 392 50.50 -1.40 -0.57
N TRP A 393 50.81 -2.50 -1.27
CA TRP A 393 49.83 -3.20 -2.09
C TRP A 393 48.68 -3.81 -1.29
N LEU A 394 48.94 -4.27 -0.06
CA LEU A 394 47.90 -4.80 0.81
C LEU A 394 46.89 -3.71 1.19
N PHE A 395 47.36 -2.52 1.57
CA PHE A 395 46.46 -1.39 1.86
C PHE A 395 45.71 -0.89 0.63
N VAL A 396 46.38 -0.81 -0.53
CA VAL A 396 45.74 -0.48 -1.81
C VAL A 396 44.67 -1.52 -2.15
N ALA A 397 44.97 -2.82 -2.03
CA ALA A 397 44.04 -3.89 -2.31
C ALA A 397 42.82 -3.89 -1.37
N LEU A 398 43.03 -3.60 -0.07
CA LEU A 398 41.94 -3.48 0.90
C LEU A 398 41.00 -2.33 0.55
N LEU A 399 41.54 -1.16 0.20
CA LEU A 399 40.77 0.01 -0.23
C LEU A 399 40.03 -0.26 -1.55
N VAL A 400 40.67 -0.95 -2.49
CA VAL A 400 40.04 -1.38 -3.74
C VAL A 400 38.89 -2.34 -3.46
N LEU A 401 39.04 -3.26 -2.50
CA LEU A 401 38.00 -4.22 -2.13
C LEU A 401 36.82 -3.52 -1.45
N SER A 402 37.07 -2.62 -0.48
CA SER A 402 35.99 -1.91 0.23
C SER A 402 35.22 -0.97 -0.70
N GLY A 403 35.91 -0.19 -1.52
CA GLY A 403 35.27 0.64 -2.54
C GLY A 403 34.62 -0.19 -3.66
N GLY A 404 35.25 -1.30 -4.06
CA GLY A 404 34.75 -2.25 -5.05
C GLY A 404 33.42 -2.90 -4.64
N ILE A 405 33.26 -3.24 -3.36
CA ILE A 405 31.97 -3.70 -2.82
C ILE A 405 30.91 -2.59 -2.96
N GLY A 406 31.24 -1.34 -2.59
CA GLY A 406 30.35 -0.18 -2.77
C GLY A 406 29.91 0.03 -4.22
N PHE A 407 30.84 -0.13 -5.17
CA PHE A 407 30.61 -0.09 -6.61
C PHE A 407 29.70 -1.23 -7.10
N LEU A 408 29.97 -2.48 -6.69
CA LEU A 408 29.17 -3.65 -7.04
C LEU A 408 27.75 -3.53 -6.49
N LEU A 409 27.58 -3.04 -5.26
CA LEU A 409 26.26 -2.78 -4.68
C LEU A 409 25.44 -1.79 -5.51
N ALA A 410 26.09 -0.77 -6.07
CA ALA A 410 25.44 0.18 -6.97
C ALA A 410 25.06 -0.45 -8.32
N LEU A 411 25.91 -1.31 -8.88
CA LEU A 411 25.61 -2.04 -10.13
C LEU A 411 24.49 -3.08 -9.95
N CYS A 412 24.37 -3.66 -8.76
CA CYS A 412 23.27 -4.56 -8.39
C CYS A 412 21.92 -3.84 -8.26
N LYS A 413 21.85 -2.51 -8.45
CA LYS A 413 20.58 -1.79 -8.54
C LYS A 413 19.83 -2.20 -9.80
N GLU A 414 18.51 -2.24 -9.69
CA GLU A 414 17.65 -2.59 -10.82
C GLU A 414 17.82 -1.60 -11.96
N HIS A 415 17.55 -2.08 -13.17
CA HIS A 415 17.50 -1.19 -14.31
C HIS A 415 16.33 -0.22 -14.15
N PRO A 416 16.49 1.09 -14.39
CA PRO A 416 15.42 2.07 -14.17
C PRO A 416 14.12 1.76 -14.92
N HIS A 417 14.20 1.29 -16.17
CA HIS A 417 13.01 0.84 -16.92
C HIS A 417 12.32 -0.39 -16.32
N LEU A 418 13.04 -1.31 -15.66
CA LEU A 418 12.44 -2.46 -14.97
C LEU A 418 11.71 -2.00 -13.70
N ASP A 419 12.29 -1.07 -12.95
CA ASP A 419 11.67 -0.48 -11.76
C ASP A 419 10.41 0.32 -12.14
N ALA A 420 10.49 1.18 -13.17
CA ALA A 420 9.35 1.91 -13.71
C ALA A 420 8.22 0.99 -14.20
N TYR A 421 8.56 -0.09 -14.89
CA TYR A 421 7.57 -1.08 -15.33
C TYR A 421 6.87 -1.76 -14.15
N ARG A 422 7.62 -2.20 -13.13
CA ARG A 422 7.05 -2.88 -11.97
C ARG A 422 6.21 -1.97 -11.11
N THR A 423 6.69 -0.76 -10.83
CA THR A 423 5.92 0.26 -10.10
C THR A 423 4.63 0.61 -10.84
N ALA A 424 4.65 0.68 -12.18
CA ALA A 424 3.45 0.88 -12.99
C ALA A 424 2.47 -0.32 -12.89
N ILE A 425 2.96 -1.57 -12.90
CA ILE A 425 2.12 -2.75 -12.69
C ILE A 425 1.48 -2.79 -11.30
N GLU A 426 2.27 -2.52 -10.25
CA GLU A 426 1.77 -2.49 -8.88
C GLU A 426 0.72 -1.40 -8.72
N ARG A 427 0.98 -0.20 -9.26
CA ARG A 427 0.02 0.90 -9.28
C ARG A 427 -1.25 0.53 -10.03
N ARG A 428 -1.14 -0.13 -11.19
CA ARG A 428 -2.30 -0.65 -11.93
C ARG A 428 -3.11 -1.63 -11.09
N GLY A 429 -2.45 -2.56 -10.40
CA GLY A 429 -3.12 -3.53 -9.52
C GLY A 429 -3.91 -2.85 -8.40
N GLU A 430 -3.31 -1.84 -7.77
CA GLU A 430 -3.97 -1.05 -6.71
C GLU A 430 -5.16 -0.25 -7.25
N LEU A 431 -5.01 0.39 -8.42
CA LEU A 431 -6.09 1.13 -9.07
C LEU A 431 -7.27 0.22 -9.45
N VAL A 432 -7.00 -0.97 -9.97
CA VAL A 432 -8.03 -1.96 -10.30
C VAL A 432 -8.77 -2.42 -9.05
N ARG A 433 -8.05 -2.69 -7.95
CA ARG A 433 -8.66 -3.05 -6.67
C ARG A 433 -9.55 -1.93 -6.13
N ARG A 434 -9.08 -0.68 -6.20
CA ARG A 434 -9.86 0.50 -5.79
C ARG A 434 -11.12 0.66 -6.65
N ARG A 435 -11.02 0.47 -7.96
CA ARG A 435 -12.15 0.47 -8.90
C ARG A 435 -13.24 -0.53 -8.50
N GLU A 436 -12.83 -1.77 -8.20
CA GLU A 436 -13.77 -2.83 -7.79
C GLU A 436 -14.50 -2.47 -6.49
N LEU A 437 -13.78 -1.92 -5.51
CA LEU A 437 -14.39 -1.47 -4.25
C LEU A 437 -15.40 -0.34 -4.47
N SER A 438 -15.04 0.67 -5.28
CA SER A 438 -15.95 1.80 -5.60
C SER A 438 -17.18 1.33 -6.37
N LEU A 439 -17.05 0.35 -7.28
CA LEU A 439 -18.19 -0.23 -8.00
C LEU A 439 -19.15 -0.99 -7.07
N VAL A 440 -18.61 -1.82 -6.17
CA VAL A 440 -19.43 -2.54 -5.19
C VAL A 440 -20.16 -1.56 -4.26
N GLU A 441 -19.50 -0.48 -3.85
CA GLU A 441 -20.14 0.55 -3.02
C GLU A 441 -21.22 1.32 -3.79
N ALA A 442 -20.96 1.70 -5.05
CA ALA A 442 -21.93 2.37 -5.90
C ALA A 442 -23.19 1.52 -6.11
N GLU A 443 -23.02 0.21 -6.32
CA GLU A 443 -24.14 -0.71 -6.51
C GLU A 443 -24.96 -0.88 -5.22
N ARG A 444 -24.32 -0.99 -4.05
CA ARG A 444 -25.04 -1.02 -2.76
C ARG A 444 -25.87 0.23 -2.52
N ARG A 445 -25.32 1.41 -2.86
CA ARG A 445 -26.05 2.69 -2.72
C ARG A 445 -27.20 2.79 -3.73
N ARG A 446 -27.00 2.28 -4.95
CA ARG A 446 -28.04 2.20 -5.97
C ARG A 446 -29.20 1.33 -5.52
N VAL A 447 -28.94 0.12 -5.02
CA VAL A 447 -29.99 -0.77 -4.49
C VAL A 447 -30.77 -0.11 -3.34
N THR A 448 -30.08 0.69 -2.51
CA THR A 448 -30.73 1.44 -1.43
C THR A 448 -31.69 2.51 -1.99
N ALA A 449 -31.28 3.21 -3.05
CA ALA A 449 -32.11 4.19 -3.74
C ALA A 449 -33.28 3.53 -4.49
N ASP A 450 -33.05 2.42 -5.19
CA ASP A 450 -34.07 1.68 -5.95
C ASP A 450 -35.16 1.09 -5.04
N THR A 451 -34.83 0.81 -3.77
CA THR A 451 -35.78 0.34 -2.75
C THR A 451 -36.43 1.46 -1.93
N ALA A 452 -36.16 2.74 -2.24
CA ALA A 452 -36.67 3.88 -1.47
C ALA A 452 -38.20 3.97 -1.46
N ASP A 453 -38.83 3.76 -2.62
CA ASP A 453 -40.29 3.85 -2.75
C ASP A 453 -41.00 2.73 -1.98
N ALA A 454 -40.53 1.49 -2.08
CA ALA A 454 -41.06 0.37 -1.30
C ALA A 454 -40.93 0.63 0.22
N ARG A 455 -39.77 1.13 0.68
CA ARG A 455 -39.57 1.51 2.08
C ARG A 455 -40.47 2.68 2.50
N ARG A 456 -40.80 3.60 1.59
CA ARG A 456 -41.71 4.71 1.84
C ARG A 456 -43.15 4.23 2.02
N GLU A 457 -43.61 3.33 1.17
CA GLU A 457 -44.92 2.68 1.29
C GLU A 457 -45.03 1.89 2.60
N GLU A 458 -44.02 1.09 2.94
CA GLU A 458 -43.98 0.34 4.19
C GLU A 458 -44.06 1.26 5.43
N ARG A 459 -43.34 2.38 5.42
CA ARG A 459 -43.43 3.38 6.50
C ARG A 459 -44.81 4.02 6.62
N ARG A 460 -45.46 4.31 5.48
CA ARG A 460 -46.82 4.86 5.46
C ARG A 460 -47.84 3.86 6.01
N ALA A 461 -47.80 2.63 5.52
CA ALA A 461 -48.64 1.54 6.03
C ALA A 461 -48.45 1.34 7.54
N ALA A 462 -47.20 1.30 8.02
CA ALA A 462 -46.91 1.18 9.45
C ALA A 462 -47.42 2.38 10.28
N ALA A 463 -47.39 3.59 9.73
CA ALA A 463 -47.96 4.77 10.39
C ALA A 463 -49.50 4.71 10.45
N GLU A 464 -50.14 4.32 9.35
CA GLU A 464 -51.59 4.10 9.27
C GLU A 464 -52.06 3.02 10.24
N ASP A 465 -51.32 1.90 10.34
CA ASP A 465 -51.60 0.82 11.28
C ASP A 465 -51.50 1.28 12.74
N ARG A 466 -50.52 2.13 13.07
CA ARG A 466 -50.42 2.73 14.43
C ARG A 466 -51.59 3.66 14.73
N VAL A 467 -52.02 4.46 13.75
CA VAL A 467 -53.19 5.34 13.90
C VAL A 467 -54.46 4.50 14.09
N ARG A 468 -54.63 3.41 13.32
CA ARG A 468 -55.75 2.48 13.45
C ARG A 468 -55.76 1.81 14.83
N ALA A 469 -54.63 1.25 15.27
CA ALA A 469 -54.50 0.62 16.57
C ALA A 469 -54.79 1.61 17.73
N ALA A 470 -54.33 2.86 17.61
CA ALA A 470 -54.63 3.88 18.61
C ALA A 470 -56.13 4.20 18.71
N ARG A 471 -56.84 4.21 17.57
CA ARG A 471 -58.29 4.41 17.55
C ARG A 471 -58.99 3.24 18.22
N GLU A 472 -58.70 2.02 17.76
CA GLU A 472 -59.28 0.79 18.31
C GLU A 472 -59.06 0.67 19.82
N PHE A 473 -57.87 1.03 20.31
CA PHE A 473 -57.56 1.01 21.73
C PHE A 473 -58.41 1.98 22.57
N HIS A 474 -58.54 3.24 22.13
CA HIS A 474 -59.36 4.23 22.85
C HIS A 474 -60.85 3.91 22.73
N GLU A 475 -61.27 3.31 21.62
CA GLU A 475 -62.62 2.83 21.40
C GLU A 475 -62.95 1.67 22.36
N ALA A 476 -62.03 0.70 22.50
CA ALA A 476 -62.15 -0.38 23.48
C ALA A 476 -62.24 0.15 24.92
N ALA A 477 -61.52 1.22 25.25
CA ALA A 477 -61.63 1.88 26.56
C ALA A 477 -63.01 2.53 26.77
N ALA A 478 -63.60 3.12 25.73
CA ALA A 478 -64.96 3.66 25.78
C ALA A 478 -66.00 2.55 26.03
N HIS A 479 -65.85 1.40 25.38
CA HIS A 479 -66.68 0.21 25.65
C HIS A 479 -66.54 -0.28 27.09
N ARG A 480 -65.31 -0.44 27.59
CA ARG A 480 -65.06 -0.86 28.97
C ARG A 480 -65.67 0.07 30.02
N TYR A 481 -65.66 1.37 29.75
CA TYR A 481 -66.35 2.34 30.58
C TYR A 481 -67.88 2.09 30.62
N LEU A 482 -68.51 1.85 29.47
CA LEU A 482 -69.95 1.52 29.43
C LEU A 482 -70.25 0.19 30.10
N ASP A 483 -69.39 -0.82 29.95
CA ASP A 483 -69.57 -2.13 30.61
C ASP A 483 -69.55 -1.98 32.14
N GLY A 484 -68.56 -1.26 32.69
CA GLY A 484 -68.48 -0.98 34.12
C GLY A 484 -69.67 -0.15 34.63
N PHE A 485 -70.16 0.78 33.81
CA PHE A 485 -71.36 1.55 34.09
C PHE A 485 -72.62 0.68 34.14
N LEU A 486 -72.84 -0.16 33.11
CA LEU A 486 -73.97 -1.08 32.99
C LEU A 486 -74.05 -2.08 34.14
N MET A 487 -72.91 -2.64 34.55
CA MET A 487 -72.84 -3.61 35.65
C MET A 487 -73.20 -3.02 37.02
N THR A 488 -73.14 -1.69 37.16
CA THR A 488 -73.30 -1.00 38.45
C THR A 488 -74.58 -0.17 38.55
N ALA A 489 -75.16 0.22 37.41
CA ALA A 489 -76.38 1.02 37.36
C ALA A 489 -77.59 0.22 37.92
N LYS A 490 -78.40 0.88 38.76
CA LYS A 490 -79.57 0.27 39.41
C LYS A 490 -80.89 0.56 38.70
N GLU A 491 -80.90 1.53 37.80
CA GLU A 491 -82.11 2.01 37.12
C GLU A 491 -82.25 1.38 35.72
N PRO A 492 -83.40 0.75 35.40
CA PRO A 492 -83.59 0.05 34.13
C PRO A 492 -83.62 0.99 32.91
N ALA A 493 -84.10 2.23 33.07
CA ALA A 493 -84.09 3.21 31.98
C ALA A 493 -82.67 3.66 31.59
N VAL A 494 -81.79 3.77 32.58
CA VAL A 494 -80.38 4.16 32.41
C VAL A 494 -79.57 3.01 31.79
N THR A 495 -79.83 1.76 32.19
CA THR A 495 -79.18 0.59 31.58
C THR A 495 -79.63 0.38 30.14
N GLU A 496 -80.92 0.55 29.83
CA GLU A 496 -81.40 0.48 28.44
C GLU A 496 -80.77 1.57 27.55
N ALA A 497 -80.69 2.81 28.05
CA ALA A 497 -80.05 3.91 27.34
C ALA A 497 -78.55 3.63 27.08
N ALA A 498 -77.81 3.16 28.08
CA ALA A 498 -76.40 2.80 27.93
C ALA A 498 -76.19 1.59 26.99
N MET A 499 -77.10 0.61 26.99
CA MET A 499 -77.07 -0.51 26.03
C MET A 499 -77.33 -0.05 24.60
N ARG A 500 -78.26 0.90 24.38
CA ARG A 500 -78.48 1.48 23.05
C ARG A 500 -77.28 2.29 22.59
N LEU A 501 -76.64 3.03 23.50
CA LEU A 501 -75.43 3.77 23.19
C LEU A 501 -74.26 2.85 22.86
N SER A 502 -74.06 1.75 23.59
CA SER A 502 -72.97 0.79 23.32
C SER A 502 -73.09 0.07 21.96
N GLN A 503 -74.30 0.04 21.36
CA GLN A 503 -74.52 -0.48 20.01
C GLN A 503 -74.12 0.51 18.90
N LYS A 504 -73.90 1.79 19.22
CA LYS A 504 -73.48 2.82 18.26
C LYS A 504 -71.96 2.75 18.09
N TRP A 505 -71.49 2.26 16.93
CA TRP A 505 -70.07 2.28 16.58
C TRP A 505 -69.80 3.29 15.46
N PRO A 506 -68.79 4.18 15.60
CA PRO A 506 -67.95 4.42 16.77
C PRO A 506 -68.65 5.25 17.87
N LEU A 507 -68.32 4.97 19.13
CA LEU A 507 -68.72 5.71 20.34
C LEU A 507 -67.99 7.04 20.47
N LEU A 508 -66.70 7.06 20.12
CA LEU A 508 -65.92 8.29 20.16
C LEU A 508 -66.18 9.11 18.88
N PRO A 509 -66.35 10.44 18.99
CA PRO A 509 -66.54 11.28 17.82
C PRO A 509 -65.38 11.12 16.84
N MET A 510 -65.66 11.08 15.55
CA MET A 510 -64.60 10.99 14.54
C MET A 510 -63.69 12.22 14.60
N THR A 511 -62.44 12.02 14.21
CA THR A 511 -61.45 13.10 14.17
C THR A 511 -61.92 14.18 13.19
N ARG A 512 -61.70 15.47 13.49
CA ARG A 512 -62.10 16.59 12.60
C ARG A 512 -61.58 16.45 11.16
N SER A 513 -60.45 15.75 11.00
CA SER A 513 -59.84 15.43 9.70
C SER A 513 -60.69 14.51 8.82
N GLU A 514 -61.54 13.67 9.40
CA GLU A 514 -62.38 12.71 8.66
C GLU A 514 -63.75 13.28 8.27
N VAL A 515 -64.23 14.29 9.00
CA VAL A 515 -65.48 14.98 8.66
C VAL A 515 -65.30 15.90 7.44
N SER A 516 -64.05 16.15 7.04
CA SER A 516 -63.68 17.05 5.94
C SER A 516 -63.16 16.30 4.69
N ALA A 517 -63.04 14.98 4.76
CA ALA A 517 -62.65 14.09 3.67
C ALA A 517 -63.89 13.36 3.14
#